data_AF-A0A1N7B300-F1
#
_entry.id   AF-A0A1N7B300-F1
#
_cell.length_a   1.000
_cell.length_b   1.000
_cell.length_c   1.000
_cell.angle_alpha   90.00
_cell.angle_beta   90.00
_cell.angle_gamma   90.00
#
_symmetry.space_group_name_H-M   'P 1'
#
loop_
_entity.id
_entity.type
_entity.pdbx_description
1 polymer ?
#
loop_
_entity_poly.entity_id
_entity_poly.type
_entity_poly.pdbx_seq_one_letter_code
_entity_poly.pdbx_strand_id
1 'polypeptide(L)' 'MNMPQHHLNVQYDAASRTALLQCGARSKVLRGIATPDEAQQLAYRFAERNWGYAQRSAERNAEAREMTQAIGGN' A
#
# COMPACT_ATOMS: atom_id res chain seq x y z
N MET A 1 21.96 9.78 -1.91
CA MET A 1 21.22 9.61 -0.64
C MET A 1 20.06 8.67 -0.89
N ASN A 2 20.15 7.42 -0.42
CA ASN A 2 19.11 6.41 -0.59
C ASN A 2 18.05 6.67 0.50
N MET A 3 17.06 7.53 0.21
CA MET A 3 15.97 7.71 1.17
C MET A 3 15.23 6.37 1.28
N PRO A 4 14.99 5.84 2.49
CA PRO A 4 14.22 4.62 2.65
C PRO A 4 12.87 4.85 1.96
N GLN A 5 12.60 4.09 0.91
CA GLN A 5 11.31 4.10 0.26
C GLN A 5 10.33 3.55 1.29
N HIS A 6 9.72 4.44 2.08
CA HIS A 6 8.67 4.06 3.00
C HIS A 6 7.52 3.54 2.14
N HIS A 7 7.38 2.23 2.00
CA HIS A 7 6.27 1.62 1.27
C HIS A 7 5.04 1.60 2.16
N LEU A 8 3.89 1.97 1.61
CA LEU A 8 2.60 1.90 2.29
C LEU A 8 2.12 0.45 2.30
N ASN A 9 2.09 -0.17 3.48
CA ASN A 9 1.45 -1.46 3.70
C ASN A 9 0.01 -1.26 4.18
N VAL A 10 -0.93 -1.99 3.59
CA VAL A 10 -2.36 -1.92 3.92
C VAL A 10 -2.85 -3.33 4.20
N GLN A 11 -3.27 -3.57 5.44
CA GLN A 11 -3.83 -4.85 5.89
C GLN A 11 -5.31 -4.66 6.19
N TYR A 12 -6.18 -5.31 5.41
CA TYR A 12 -7.62 -5.26 5.60
C TYR A 12 -8.11 -6.46 6.40
N ASP A 13 -8.88 -6.20 7.45
CA ASP A 13 -9.60 -7.20 8.23
C ASP A 13 -11.10 -7.10 7.93
N ALA A 14 -11.63 -8.10 7.24
CA ALA A 14 -13.03 -8.15 6.84
C ALA A 14 -13.99 -8.39 8.01
N ALA A 15 -13.54 -9.12 9.04
CA ALA A 15 -14.36 -9.45 10.20
C ALA A 15 -14.76 -8.19 10.98
N SER A 16 -13.80 -7.28 11.18
CA SER A 16 -14.00 -6.04 11.92
C SER A 16 -14.25 -4.82 11.01
N ARG A 17 -14.22 -5.01 9.68
CA ARG A 17 -14.33 -3.92 8.68
C ARG A 17 -13.30 -2.82 8.94
N THR A 18 -12.07 -3.22 9.19
CA THR A 18 -10.96 -2.30 9.52
C THR A 18 -9.79 -2.46 8.58
N ALA A 19 -9.02 -1.39 8.40
CA ALA A 19 -7.77 -1.43 7.66
C ALA A 19 -6.64 -0.84 8.50
N LEU A 20 -5.55 -1.58 8.64
CA LEU A 20 -4.31 -1.12 9.24
C LEU A 20 -3.37 -0.63 8.15
N LEU A 21 -2.98 0.64 8.25
CA LEU A 21 -2.03 1.30 7.37
C LEU A 21 -0.70 1.40 8.10
N GLN A 22 0.39 1.08 7.41
CA GLN A 22 1.74 1.24 7.94
C GLN A 22 2.65 1.87 6.88
N CYS A 23 3.41 2.89 7.26
CA CYS A 23 4.36 3.57 6.38
C CYS A 23 5.60 3.95 7.20
N GLY A 24 6.65 3.12 7.12
CA GLY A 24 7.80 3.24 8.00
C GLY A 24 7.43 3.08 9.47
N ALA A 25 7.76 4.08 10.29
CA ALA A 25 7.40 4.12 11.73
C ALA A 25 5.97 4.61 12.00
N ARG A 26 5.21 5.01 10.96
CA ARG A 26 3.85 5.55 11.11
C ARG A 26 2.84 4.43 10.92
N SER A 27 1.82 4.39 11.78
CA SER A 27 0.70 3.47 11.64
C SER A 27 -0.63 4.14 11.92
N LYS A 28 -1.70 3.68 11.26
CA LYS A 28 -3.06 4.18 11.46
C LYS A 28 -4.08 3.06 11.20
N VAL A 29 -5.12 3.01 12.01
CA VAL A 29 -6.28 2.14 11.77
C VAL A 29 -7.44 2.98 11.21
N LEU A 30 -7.99 2.54 10.09
CA LEU A 30 -9.26 2.99 9.53
C LEU A 30 -10.35 1.96 9.83
N ARG A 31 -11.60 2.41 9.98
CA ARG A 31 -12.74 1.57 10.35
C ARG A 31 -13.94 1.87 9.46
N GLY A 32 -14.90 0.95 9.45
CA GLY A 32 -16.13 1.10 8.66
C GLY A 32 -15.94 0.83 7.18
N ILE A 33 -14.89 0.08 6.82
CA ILE A 33 -14.53 -0.18 5.44
C ILE A 33 -15.23 -1.44 4.97
N ALA A 34 -15.99 -1.34 3.87
CA ALA A 34 -16.79 -2.46 3.38
C ALA A 34 -15.98 -3.46 2.55
N THR A 35 -14.95 -3.00 1.84
CA THR A 35 -14.22 -3.82 0.87
C THR A 35 -12.70 -3.59 0.95
N PRO A 36 -11.88 -4.59 0.55
CA PRO A 36 -10.43 -4.44 0.49
C PRO A 36 -9.98 -3.37 -0.52
N ASP A 37 -10.72 -3.18 -1.61
CA ASP A 37 -10.44 -2.12 -2.59
C ASP A 37 -10.63 -0.72 -1.97
N GLU A 38 -11.75 -0.52 -1.27
CA GLU A 38 -12.01 0.71 -0.53
C GLU A 38 -10.96 0.94 0.56
N ALA A 39 -10.51 -0.12 1.25
CA ALA A 39 -9.43 -0.04 2.24
C ALA A 39 -8.16 0.53 1.63
N GLN A 40 -7.80 0.05 0.44
CA GLN A 40 -6.61 0.46 -0.26
C GLN A 40 -6.73 1.91 -0.75
N GLN A 41 -7.84 2.29 -1.37
CA GLN A 41 -8.08 3.67 -1.80
C GLN A 41 -8.06 4.68 -0.63
N LEU A 42 -8.75 4.36 0.48
CA LEU A 42 -8.77 5.20 1.67
C LEU A 42 -7.39 5.29 2.31
N ALA A 43 -6.63 4.19 2.31
CA ALA A 43 -5.28 4.17 2.82
C ALA A 43 -4.34 5.09 2.04
N TYR A 44 -4.39 5.03 0.71
CA TYR A 44 -3.61 5.90 -0.15
C TYR A 44 -3.96 7.38 0.07
N ARG A 45 -5.25 7.73 0.05
CA ARG A 45 -5.71 9.10 0.29
C ARG A 45 -5.29 9.61 1.67
N PHE A 46 -5.37 8.76 2.70
CA PHE A 46 -4.94 9.13 4.05
C PHE A 46 -3.43 9.38 4.10
N ALA A 47 -2.63 8.46 3.55
CA ALA A 47 -1.18 8.56 3.56
C ALA A 47 -0.69 9.76 2.73
N GLU A 48 -1.30 10.05 1.60
CA GLU A 48 -1.00 11.23 0.79
C GLU A 48 -1.26 12.51 1.60
N ARG A 49 -2.48 12.65 2.13
CA ARG A 49 -2.91 13.86 2.83
C ARG A 49 -2.20 14.12 4.16
N ASN A 50 -1.91 13.06 4.93
CA ASN A 50 -1.41 13.20 6.30
C ASN A 50 0.09 12.94 6.42
N TRP A 51 0.65 12.11 5.53
CA TRP A 51 2.04 11.67 5.63
C TRP A 51 2.91 12.17 4.47
N GLY A 52 2.32 12.86 3.48
CA GLY A 52 3.03 13.31 2.29
C GLY A 52 3.48 12.13 1.43
N TYR A 53 2.75 11.02 1.46
CA TYR A 53 3.05 9.84 0.65
C TYR A 53 2.84 10.19 -0.83
N ALA A 54 3.92 10.52 -1.53
CA ALA A 54 3.88 10.77 -2.95
C ALA A 54 3.70 9.44 -3.69
N GLN A 55 2.67 9.35 -4.53
CA GLN A 55 2.34 8.21 -5.38
C GLN A 55 3.41 7.87 -6.43
N ARG A 56 4.68 8.26 -6.25
CA ARG A 56 5.80 7.85 -7.12
C ARG A 56 6.17 6.36 -7.00
N SER A 57 5.56 5.62 -6.08
CA SER A 57 5.84 4.19 -5.86
C SER A 57 4.79 3.24 -6.42
N ALA A 58 3.66 3.74 -6.94
CA ALA A 58 2.64 2.91 -7.56
C ALA A 58 3.12 2.32 -8.91
N GLU A 59 4.00 3.03 -9.61
CA GLU A 59 4.59 2.55 -10.88
C GLU A 59 5.56 1.39 -10.64
N ARG A 60 6.35 1.41 -9.56
CA ARG A 60 7.38 0.39 -9.30
C ARG A 60 6.84 -1.00 -8.89
N ASN A 61 5.60 -1.07 -8.36
CA ASN A 61 4.99 -2.34 -7.94
C ASN A 61 4.21 -3.03 -9.07
N ALA A 62 3.88 -2.30 -10.14
CA ALA A 62 3.40 -2.91 -11.39
C ALA A 62 4.55 -3.61 -12.13
N GLU A 63 5.72 -2.98 -12.18
CA GLU A 63 6.92 -3.52 -12.86
C GLU A 63 7.48 -4.80 -12.19
N ALA A 64 7.35 -4.96 -10.88
CA ALA A 64 7.83 -6.15 -10.16
C ALA A 64 7.04 -7.43 -10.52
N ARG A 65 5.82 -7.31 -11.06
CA ARG A 65 5.01 -8.46 -11.47
C ARG A 65 5.32 -8.92 -12.90
N GLU A 66 5.85 -8.04 -13.76
CA GLU A 66 6.23 -8.39 -15.13
C GLU A 66 7.61 -9.08 -15.22
N MET A 67 8.54 -8.82 -14.28
CA MET A 67 9.86 -9.46 -14.30
C MET A 67 9.88 -10.96 -13.92
N THR A 68 8.79 -11.49 -13.35
CA THR A 68 8.71 -12.93 -12.98
C THR A 68 8.34 -13.83 -14.16
N GLN A 69 7.87 -13.30 -15.30
CA GLN A 69 7.43 -14.13 -16.43
C GLN A 69 8.49 -14.37 -17.52
N ALA A 70 9.72 -13.85 -17.36
CA ALA A 70 10.78 -13.97 -18.36
C ALA A 70 11.84 -15.05 -18.07
N ILE A 71 11.78 -15.74 -16.93
CA ILE A 71 12.73 -16.82 -16.57
C ILE A 71 11.98 -18.14 -16.39
N GLY A 72 11.29 -18.54 -17.46
CA GLY A 72 10.72 -19.88 -17.64
C GLY A 72 11.31 -20.51 -18.88
N GLY A 73 12.64 -20.54 -18.97
CA GLY A 73 13.36 -21.36 -19.94
C GLY A 73 13.60 -22.74 -19.34
N ASN A 74 13.02 -23.77 -19.95
CA ASN A 74 13.77 -24.91 -20.48
C ASN A 74 12.90 -25.66 -21.49
#